data_AF-A0A1Y1WYB0-F1
#
_entry.id   AF-A0A1Y1WYB0-F1
#
_cell.length_a   1.000
_cell.length_b   1.000
_cell.length_c   1.000
_cell.angle_alpha   90.00
_cell.angle_beta   90.00
_cell.angle_gamma   90.00
#
_symmetry.space_group_name_H-M   'P 1'
#
loop_
_entity.id
_entity.type
_entity.pdbx_description
1 polymer ?
#
loop_
_entity_poly.entity_id
_entity_poly.type
_entity_poly.pdbx_seq_one_letter_code
_entity_poly.pdbx_strand_id
1 'polypeptide(L)'
;MAMNLTGATNLVGAEAAPISADQSWLESWLKTKDISLPTDKAAKKGESSLLEVRRKTFHCMQLQAEFEQKISDLEKGGLNADADDWEKRRLELEELKSQIRESLDSLTSSPKELERLKQKIAKRERHKKWRRRHIKKLQAVRDERQRKRETLHKDIDEWRAEWLEKDKVTKEEAVRKLKADTKVEQVEQKRNKHKDLTELLKEMLKLRDLRREKLKKEGHYFPEQEDPFFDQIRQLDEAIQQEGKQLEDATTEANESKRKEAIEARMKERGTDSIFEYYHQAKFDLDNLVHIRRQWDEYIVPRGTYGASRIPPRYVDPAPPGNHVWASCLVFKE
;
A
#
# COMPACT_ATOMS: atom_id res chain seq x y z
N MET A 1 -63.55 -5.66 -48.12
CA MET A 1 -64.20 -6.60 -47.20
C MET A 1 -64.36 -5.92 -45.86
N ALA A 2 -65.55 -5.41 -45.63
CA ALA A 2 -65.98 -4.93 -44.33
C ALA A 2 -66.40 -6.14 -43.48
N MET A 3 -66.05 -6.14 -42.19
CA MET A 3 -66.89 -6.70 -41.14
C MET A 3 -66.66 -5.91 -39.86
N ASN A 4 -67.54 -4.94 -39.62
CA ASN A 4 -67.91 -4.53 -38.28
C ASN A 4 -68.89 -5.58 -37.74
N LEU A 5 -68.72 -6.03 -36.51
CA LEU A 5 -69.86 -6.32 -35.63
C LEU A 5 -69.49 -5.98 -34.18
N THR A 6 -70.39 -5.19 -33.62
CA THR A 6 -70.53 -4.60 -32.30
C THR A 6 -70.62 -5.61 -31.15
N GLY A 7 -70.18 -5.18 -29.97
CA GLY A 7 -70.52 -5.78 -28.69
C GLY A 7 -70.20 -4.85 -27.53
N ALA A 8 -71.09 -3.93 -27.20
CA ALA A 8 -71.08 -3.19 -25.95
C ALA A 8 -71.69 -4.07 -24.85
N THR A 9 -71.09 -4.12 -23.66
CA THR A 9 -71.80 -4.17 -22.37
C THR A 9 -70.83 -4.04 -21.17
N ASN A 10 -71.21 -3.13 -20.28
CA ASN A 10 -71.11 -3.17 -18.82
C ASN A 10 -69.81 -2.78 -18.09
N LEU A 11 -69.85 -1.52 -17.63
CA LEU A 11 -69.35 -1.04 -16.33
C LEU A 11 -69.71 -2.01 -15.19
N VAL A 12 -68.71 -2.65 -14.58
CA VAL A 12 -68.75 -3.13 -13.18
C VAL A 12 -67.35 -3.01 -12.58
N GLY A 13 -67.22 -2.23 -11.50
CA GLY A 13 -66.21 -2.36 -10.44
C GLY A 13 -64.74 -2.21 -10.83
N ALA A 14 -64.19 -0.99 -10.75
CA ALA A 14 -62.75 -0.80 -10.59
C ALA A 14 -62.36 -1.19 -9.15
N GLU A 15 -62.13 -2.50 -8.92
CA GLU A 15 -61.42 -2.95 -7.72
C GLU A 15 -60.01 -2.38 -7.74
N ALA A 16 -59.67 -1.64 -6.68
CA ALA A 16 -58.34 -1.07 -6.48
C ALA A 16 -57.29 -2.18 -6.52
N ALA A 17 -56.24 -1.97 -7.31
CA ALA A 17 -55.10 -2.88 -7.38
C ALA A 17 -54.55 -3.18 -5.96
N PRO A 18 -54.18 -4.43 -5.66
CA PRO A 18 -53.71 -4.80 -4.33
C PRO A 18 -52.44 -4.01 -3.99
N ILE A 19 -52.51 -3.33 -2.84
CA ILE A 19 -51.42 -2.53 -2.26
C ILE A 19 -50.18 -3.42 -2.14
N SER A 20 -49.07 -2.99 -2.75
CA SER A 20 -47.80 -3.74 -2.75
C SER A 20 -47.34 -4.03 -1.32
N ALA A 21 -46.68 -5.16 -1.07
CA ALA A 21 -46.15 -5.53 0.25
C ALA A 21 -45.24 -4.44 0.85
N ASP A 22 -44.55 -3.69 -0.01
CA ASP A 22 -43.73 -2.55 0.40
C ASP A 22 -44.59 -1.36 0.88
N GLN A 23 -45.76 -1.14 0.31
CA GLN A 23 -46.69 -0.08 0.71
C GLN A 23 -47.36 -0.41 2.05
N SER A 24 -47.76 -1.66 2.27
CA SER A 24 -48.33 -2.08 3.56
C SER A 24 -47.29 -2.10 4.68
N TRP A 25 -46.04 -2.46 4.37
CA TRP A 25 -44.91 -2.30 5.30
C TRP A 25 -44.67 -0.82 5.63
N LEU A 26 -44.68 0.07 4.63
CA LEU A 26 -44.45 1.50 4.84
C LEU A 26 -45.58 2.15 5.66
N GLU A 27 -46.83 1.77 5.41
CA GLU A 27 -48.00 2.24 6.17
C GLU A 27 -48.01 1.75 7.62
N SER A 28 -47.64 0.49 7.87
CA SER A 28 -47.52 -0.05 9.22
C SER A 28 -46.36 0.58 9.99
N TRP A 29 -45.24 0.86 9.31
CA TRP A 29 -44.10 1.58 9.88
C TRP A 29 -44.42 3.05 10.20
N LEU A 30 -45.17 3.74 9.33
CA LEU A 30 -45.63 5.11 9.57
C LEU A 30 -46.59 5.20 10.76
N LYS A 31 -47.51 4.23 10.90
CA LYS A 31 -48.44 4.13 12.03
C LYS A 31 -47.72 3.83 13.35
N THR A 32 -46.71 2.96 13.36
CA THR A 32 -45.94 2.63 14.57
C THR A 32 -45.02 3.75 15.05
N LYS A 33 -44.67 4.70 14.18
CA LYS A 33 -43.82 5.86 14.51
C LYS A 33 -44.61 7.13 14.83
N ASP A 34 -45.93 7.10 14.83
CA ASP A 34 -46.82 8.27 15.02
C ASP A 34 -46.50 9.42 14.03
N ILE A 35 -46.03 9.06 12.83
CA ILE A 35 -45.70 10.02 11.77
C ILE A 35 -46.94 10.14 10.90
N SER A 36 -47.82 11.10 11.23
CA SER A 36 -48.80 11.56 10.26
C SER A 36 -48.03 12.13 9.06
N LEU A 37 -48.17 11.51 7.88
CA LEU A 37 -47.84 12.19 6.62
C LEU A 37 -48.52 13.56 6.66
N PRO A 38 -47.83 14.67 6.36
CA PRO A 38 -48.47 15.97 6.27
C PRO A 38 -49.51 15.91 5.16
N THR A 39 -50.75 15.53 5.49
CA THR A 39 -51.91 15.73 4.65
C THR A 39 -51.99 17.23 4.44
N ASP A 40 -51.66 17.65 3.22
CA ASP A 40 -51.70 19.02 2.71
C ASP A 40 -51.74 20.07 3.82
N LYS A 41 -50.55 20.44 4.34
CA LYS A 41 -50.42 21.71 5.05
C LYS A 41 -51.07 22.74 4.15
N ALA A 42 -52.24 23.22 4.56
CA ALA A 42 -53.09 24.11 3.80
C ALA A 42 -52.19 25.07 3.03
N ALA A 43 -52.14 24.90 1.70
CA ALA A 43 -51.39 25.80 0.85
C ALA A 43 -51.81 27.20 1.28
N LYS A 44 -50.86 28.00 1.78
CA LYS A 44 -51.15 29.36 2.24
C LYS A 44 -51.89 30.05 1.09
N LYS A 45 -53.21 30.20 1.26
CA LYS A 45 -54.08 30.91 0.32
C LYS A 45 -53.48 32.31 0.19
N GLY A 46 -52.82 32.58 -0.95
CA GLY A 46 -52.19 33.86 -1.22
C GLY A 46 -50.69 33.83 -1.56
N GLU A 47 -50.00 32.69 -1.58
CA GLU A 47 -48.64 32.65 -2.15
C GLU A 47 -48.67 32.03 -3.56
N SER A 48 -48.61 32.86 -4.60
CA SER A 48 -48.45 32.40 -5.99
C SER A 48 -47.24 31.46 -6.08
N SER A 49 -47.47 30.21 -6.45
CA SER A 49 -46.40 29.22 -6.61
C SER A 49 -45.42 29.70 -7.69
N LEU A 50 -44.12 29.42 -7.55
CA LEU A 50 -43.13 29.74 -8.61
C LEU A 50 -43.55 29.11 -9.95
N LEU A 51 -44.25 27.99 -9.92
CA LEU A 51 -44.83 27.33 -11.09
C LEU A 51 -46.00 28.11 -11.69
N GLU A 52 -46.85 28.69 -10.84
CA GLU A 52 -47.99 29.48 -11.26
C GLU A 52 -47.54 30.80 -11.90
N VAL A 53 -46.57 31.48 -11.27
CA VAL A 53 -45.92 32.68 -11.84
C VAL A 53 -45.29 32.32 -13.18
N ARG A 54 -44.58 31.20 -13.28
CA ARG A 54 -43.97 30.73 -14.52
C ARG A 54 -45.02 30.47 -15.63
N ARG A 55 -46.16 29.87 -15.28
CA ARG A 55 -47.27 29.63 -16.23
C ARG A 55 -47.86 30.94 -16.72
N LYS A 56 -48.15 31.87 -15.81
CA LYS A 56 -48.68 33.20 -16.14
C LYS A 56 -47.70 33.99 -17.01
N THR A 57 -46.40 34.00 -16.68
CA THR A 57 -45.38 34.66 -17.52
C THR A 57 -45.29 34.03 -18.91
N PHE A 58 -45.44 32.70 -19.01
CA PHE A 58 -45.43 32.03 -20.30
C PHE A 58 -46.67 32.37 -21.13
N HIS A 59 -47.84 32.42 -20.50
CA HIS A 59 -49.07 32.85 -21.14
C HIS A 59 -48.99 34.30 -21.66
N CYS A 60 -48.45 35.24 -20.87
CA CYS A 60 -48.18 36.60 -21.34
C CYS A 60 -47.27 36.63 -22.58
N MET A 61 -46.23 35.79 -22.60
CA MET A 61 -45.33 35.69 -23.77
C MET A 61 -46.05 35.13 -25.00
N GLN A 62 -46.99 34.19 -24.83
CA GLN A 62 -47.80 33.68 -25.94
C GLN A 62 -48.73 34.74 -26.50
N LEU A 63 -49.46 35.46 -25.64
CA LEU A 63 -50.34 36.55 -26.05
C LEU A 63 -49.55 37.68 -26.75
N GLN A 64 -48.34 37.99 -26.27
CA GLN A 64 -47.47 38.96 -26.93
C GLN A 64 -47.08 38.49 -28.35
N ALA A 65 -46.72 37.23 -28.53
CA ALA A 65 -46.38 36.68 -29.83
C ALA A 65 -47.58 36.68 -30.80
N GLU A 66 -48.78 36.36 -30.30
CA GLU A 66 -50.02 36.44 -31.07
C GLU A 66 -50.37 37.88 -31.48
N PHE A 67 -50.14 38.85 -30.58
CA PHE A 67 -50.31 40.28 -30.86
C PHE A 67 -49.34 40.76 -31.95
N GLU A 68 -48.05 40.39 -31.84
CA GLU A 68 -47.02 40.71 -32.84
C GLU A 68 -47.33 40.07 -34.20
N GLN A 69 -47.82 38.83 -34.21
CA GLN A 69 -48.24 38.14 -35.43
C GLN A 69 -49.39 38.87 -36.12
N LYS A 70 -50.45 39.23 -35.38
CA LYS A 70 -51.61 39.96 -35.93
C LYS A 70 -51.24 41.35 -36.45
N ILE A 71 -50.28 42.04 -35.82
CA ILE A 71 -49.74 43.30 -36.35
C ILE A 71 -48.99 43.06 -37.67
N SER A 72 -48.11 42.06 -37.73
CA SER A 72 -47.39 41.70 -38.96
C SER A 72 -48.36 41.33 -40.10
N ASP A 73 -49.45 40.63 -39.79
CA ASP A 73 -50.45 40.22 -40.77
C ASP A 73 -51.25 41.43 -41.30
N LEU A 74 -51.50 42.43 -40.44
CA LEU A 74 -52.10 43.72 -40.83
C LEU A 74 -51.19 44.54 -41.73
N GLU A 75 -49.89 44.61 -41.41
CA GLU A 75 -48.89 45.31 -42.23
C GLU A 75 -48.77 44.70 -43.63
N LYS A 76 -48.96 43.38 -43.76
CA LYS A 76 -48.90 42.66 -45.05
C LYS A 76 -50.21 42.69 -45.83
N GLY A 77 -51.36 42.71 -45.14
CA GLY A 77 -52.70 42.60 -45.74
C GLY A 77 -53.43 43.93 -45.96
N GLY A 78 -52.87 45.07 -45.54
CA GLY A 78 -53.56 46.35 -45.41
C GLY A 78 -54.05 47.03 -46.70
N LEU A 79 -53.66 46.56 -47.89
CA LEU A 79 -54.03 47.17 -49.18
C LEU A 79 -55.39 46.69 -49.74
N ASN A 80 -55.95 45.59 -49.23
CA ASN A 80 -57.15 44.94 -49.81
C ASN A 80 -58.33 44.81 -48.83
N ALA A 81 -58.26 45.41 -47.64
CA ALA A 81 -59.25 45.21 -46.59
C ALA A 81 -60.29 46.34 -46.53
N ASP A 82 -61.57 45.96 -46.41
CA ASP A 82 -62.70 46.88 -46.25
C ASP A 82 -62.69 47.58 -44.88
N ALA A 83 -63.40 48.70 -44.74
CA ALA A 83 -63.45 49.47 -43.50
C ALA A 83 -63.96 48.65 -42.30
N ASP A 84 -64.94 47.77 -42.53
CA ASP A 84 -65.48 46.85 -41.52
C ASP A 84 -64.45 45.80 -41.08
N ASP A 85 -63.58 45.35 -41.98
CA ASP A 85 -62.53 44.38 -41.66
C ASP A 85 -61.39 45.01 -40.86
N TRP A 86 -61.08 46.29 -41.14
CA TRP A 86 -60.17 47.08 -40.31
C TRP A 86 -60.70 47.30 -38.90
N GLU A 87 -62.01 47.56 -38.76
CA GLU A 87 -62.63 47.73 -37.45
C GLU A 87 -62.64 46.43 -36.63
N LYS A 88 -62.96 45.28 -37.26
CA LYS A 88 -62.87 43.97 -36.60
C LYS A 88 -61.46 43.65 -36.10
N ARG A 89 -60.45 43.84 -36.95
CA ARG A 89 -59.05 43.58 -36.57
C ARG A 89 -58.54 44.54 -35.49
N ARG A 90 -58.99 45.79 -35.50
CA ARG A 90 -58.71 46.76 -34.44
C ARG A 90 -59.30 46.32 -33.09
N LEU A 91 -60.54 45.82 -33.08
CA LEU A 91 -61.18 45.31 -31.87
C LEU A 91 -60.47 44.06 -31.33
N GLU A 92 -60.06 43.14 -32.21
CA GLU A 92 -59.28 41.95 -31.81
C GLU A 92 -57.92 42.31 -31.21
N LEU A 93 -57.25 43.35 -31.72
CA LEU A 93 -55.99 43.84 -31.15
C LEU A 93 -56.19 44.55 -29.81
N GLU A 94 -57.25 45.33 -29.64
CA GLU A 94 -57.62 45.93 -28.35
C GLU A 94 -57.93 44.85 -27.30
N GLU A 95 -58.59 43.75 -27.71
CA GLU A 95 -58.87 42.61 -26.83
C GLU A 95 -57.60 41.84 -26.45
N LEU A 96 -56.69 41.57 -27.38
CA LEU A 96 -55.40 40.96 -27.02
C LEU A 96 -54.58 41.87 -26.10
N LYS A 97 -54.63 43.19 -26.34
CA LYS A 97 -53.96 44.19 -25.52
C LYS A 97 -54.56 44.28 -24.12
N SER A 98 -55.87 44.12 -23.96
CA SER A 98 -56.54 44.06 -22.65
C SER A 98 -56.12 42.79 -21.89
N GLN A 99 -56.11 41.63 -22.56
CA GLN A 99 -55.69 40.35 -21.99
C GLN A 99 -54.21 40.34 -21.55
N ILE A 100 -53.31 40.96 -22.33
CA ILE A 100 -51.90 41.12 -21.94
C ILE A 100 -51.78 42.02 -20.70
N ARG A 101 -52.50 43.14 -20.65
CA ARG A 101 -52.48 44.06 -19.50
C ARG A 101 -53.02 43.40 -18.24
N GLU A 102 -54.16 42.72 -18.32
CA GLU A 102 -54.75 42.00 -17.20
C GLU A 102 -53.81 40.91 -16.67
N SER A 103 -53.20 40.15 -17.58
CA SER A 103 -52.24 39.10 -17.21
C SER A 103 -50.97 39.69 -16.56
N LEU A 104 -50.48 40.83 -17.07
CA LEU A 104 -49.34 41.53 -16.49
C LEU A 104 -49.67 42.14 -15.12
N ASP A 105 -50.82 42.80 -15.00
CA ASP A 105 -51.29 43.37 -13.74
C ASP A 105 -51.47 42.27 -12.69
N SER A 106 -51.99 41.09 -13.06
CA SER A 106 -52.07 39.94 -12.15
C SER A 106 -50.70 39.45 -11.64
N LEU A 107 -49.61 39.75 -12.37
CA LEU A 107 -48.23 39.43 -12.00
C LEU A 107 -47.52 40.57 -11.26
N THR A 108 -47.89 41.83 -11.51
CA THR A 108 -47.20 43.03 -11.00
C THR A 108 -47.96 43.81 -9.93
N SER A 109 -49.23 43.48 -9.66
CA SER A 109 -50.10 44.15 -8.66
C SER A 109 -49.50 44.21 -7.26
N SER A 110 -48.57 43.32 -6.93
CA SER A 110 -47.99 43.16 -5.60
C SER A 110 -46.44 43.21 -5.62
N PRO A 111 -45.80 44.38 -5.50
CA PRO A 111 -44.34 44.50 -5.54
C PRO A 111 -43.63 43.66 -4.45
N LYS A 112 -44.28 43.49 -3.29
CA LYS A 112 -43.80 42.64 -2.19
C LYS A 112 -43.76 41.15 -2.56
N GLU A 113 -44.65 40.67 -3.41
CA GLU A 113 -44.66 39.26 -3.84
C GLU A 113 -43.56 39.00 -4.87
N LEU A 114 -43.31 39.95 -5.77
CA LEU A 114 -42.18 39.90 -6.69
C LEU A 114 -40.84 39.85 -5.95
N GLU A 115 -40.65 40.65 -4.90
CA GLU A 115 -39.44 40.60 -4.06
C GLU A 115 -39.30 39.23 -3.36
N ARG A 116 -40.39 38.68 -2.82
CA ARG A 116 -40.39 37.34 -2.21
C ARG A 116 -40.02 36.26 -3.23
N LEU A 117 -40.52 36.34 -4.46
CA LEU A 117 -40.18 35.42 -5.55
C LEU A 117 -38.70 35.52 -5.93
N LYS A 118 -38.17 36.75 -6.08
CA LYS A 118 -36.73 36.98 -6.30
C LYS A 118 -35.88 36.36 -5.19
N GLN A 119 -36.28 36.54 -3.93
CA GLN A 119 -35.59 35.92 -2.78
C GLN A 119 -35.68 34.38 -2.81
N LYS A 120 -36.84 33.79 -3.16
CA LYS A 120 -37.01 32.33 -3.31
C LYS A 120 -36.09 31.78 -4.41
N ILE A 121 -35.98 32.45 -5.56
CA ILE A 121 -35.06 32.07 -6.65
C ILE A 121 -33.60 32.16 -6.18
N ALA A 122 -33.20 33.27 -5.56
CA ALA A 122 -31.84 33.45 -5.03
C ALA A 122 -31.48 32.41 -3.95
N LYS A 123 -32.43 32.03 -3.09
CA LYS A 123 -32.25 30.96 -2.10
C LYS A 123 -32.02 29.61 -2.80
N ARG A 124 -32.79 29.30 -3.85
CA ARG A 124 -32.65 28.05 -4.62
C ARG A 124 -31.29 27.96 -5.31
N GLU A 125 -30.81 29.04 -5.92
CA GLU A 125 -29.49 29.09 -6.57
C GLU A 125 -28.34 28.96 -5.56
N ARG A 126 -28.43 29.66 -4.41
CA ARG A 126 -27.49 29.48 -3.30
C ARG A 126 -27.45 28.04 -2.82
N HIS A 127 -28.61 27.41 -2.62
CA HIS A 127 -28.70 26.02 -2.19
C HIS A 127 -28.16 25.04 -3.25
N LYS A 128 -28.38 25.29 -4.55
CA LYS A 128 -27.79 24.51 -5.65
C LYS A 128 -26.26 24.59 -5.64
N LYS A 129 -25.68 25.79 -5.50
CA LYS A 129 -24.22 25.99 -5.36
C LYS A 129 -23.68 25.32 -4.10
N TRP A 130 -24.36 25.48 -2.97
CA TRP A 130 -23.98 24.84 -1.71
C TRP A 130 -23.99 23.31 -1.83
N ARG A 131 -25.05 22.70 -2.38
CA ARG A 131 -25.14 21.25 -2.59
C ARG A 131 -23.99 20.72 -3.46
N ARG A 132 -23.70 21.39 -4.58
CA ARG A 132 -22.56 21.03 -5.45
C ARG A 132 -21.23 21.06 -4.69
N ARG A 133 -20.98 22.12 -3.91
CA ARG A 133 -19.77 22.25 -3.08
C ARG A 133 -19.71 21.18 -1.99
N HIS A 134 -20.84 20.90 -1.34
CA HIS A 134 -20.93 19.92 -0.27
C HIS A 134 -20.67 18.50 -0.78
N ILE A 135 -21.31 18.11 -1.89
CA ILE A 135 -21.07 16.82 -2.56
C ILE A 135 -19.60 16.68 -2.95
N LYS A 136 -19.01 17.72 -3.58
CA LYS A 136 -17.59 17.71 -3.97
C LYS A 136 -16.66 17.56 -2.75
N LYS A 137 -16.97 18.22 -1.63
CA LYS A 137 -16.22 18.06 -0.37
C LYS A 137 -16.31 16.63 0.17
N LEU A 138 -17.52 16.04 0.19
CA LEU A 138 -17.71 14.66 0.64
C LEU A 138 -16.97 13.65 -0.24
N GLN A 139 -16.99 13.85 -1.57
CA GLN A 139 -16.22 13.05 -2.51
C GLN A 139 -14.72 13.18 -2.26
N ALA A 140 -14.20 14.40 -2.14
CA ALA A 140 -12.78 14.62 -1.85
C ALA A 140 -12.33 13.93 -0.55
N VAL A 141 -13.13 13.97 0.52
CA VAL A 141 -12.85 13.26 1.77
C VAL A 141 -12.86 11.75 1.58
N ARG A 142 -13.80 11.22 0.77
CA ARG A 142 -13.88 9.78 0.45
C ARG A 142 -12.67 9.33 -0.35
N ASP A 143 -12.28 10.10 -1.36
CA ASP A 143 -11.14 9.84 -2.23
C ASP A 143 -9.82 9.91 -1.45
N GLU A 144 -9.66 10.89 -0.56
CA GLU A 144 -8.48 11.00 0.31
C GLU A 144 -8.39 9.80 1.27
N ARG A 145 -9.51 9.40 1.90
CA ARG A 145 -9.54 8.18 2.72
C ARG A 145 -9.19 6.94 1.92
N GLN A 146 -9.64 6.86 0.68
CA GLN A 146 -9.33 5.74 -0.20
C GLN A 146 -7.84 5.73 -0.56
N ARG A 147 -7.26 6.86 -0.94
CA ARG A 147 -5.81 6.99 -1.20
C ARG A 147 -4.98 6.57 0.02
N LYS A 148 -5.36 7.01 1.23
CA LYS A 148 -4.69 6.60 2.47
C LYS A 148 -4.78 5.09 2.72
N ARG A 149 -5.91 4.45 2.39
CA ARG A 149 -6.01 2.99 2.46
C ARG A 149 -5.11 2.32 1.42
N GLU A 150 -5.11 2.82 0.20
CA GLU A 150 -4.27 2.29 -0.89
C GLU A 150 -2.78 2.42 -0.58
N THR A 151 -2.33 3.52 0.04
CA THR A 151 -0.94 3.64 0.50
C THR A 151 -0.64 2.64 1.61
N LEU A 152 -1.50 2.53 2.62
CA LEU A 152 -1.31 1.54 3.70
C LEU A 152 -1.29 0.11 3.17
N HIS A 153 -2.13 -0.22 2.20
CA HIS A 153 -2.11 -1.55 1.56
C HIS A 153 -0.80 -1.79 0.81
N LYS A 154 -0.29 -0.80 0.07
CA LYS A 154 1.03 -0.88 -0.57
C LYS A 154 2.14 -1.09 0.45
N ASP A 155 2.17 -0.31 1.52
CA ASP A 155 3.18 -0.45 2.58
C ASP A 155 3.13 -1.85 3.23
N ILE A 156 1.93 -2.40 3.44
CA ILE A 156 1.74 -3.77 3.95
C ILE A 156 2.25 -4.81 2.95
N ASP A 157 1.96 -4.64 1.66
CA ASP A 157 2.39 -5.57 0.62
C ASP A 157 3.91 -5.52 0.41
N GLU A 158 4.51 -4.32 0.46
CA GLU A 158 5.97 -4.12 0.45
C GLU A 158 6.61 -4.80 1.67
N TRP A 159 6.10 -4.58 2.88
CA TRP A 159 6.60 -5.24 4.08
C TRP A 159 6.50 -6.77 4.00
N ARG A 160 5.39 -7.28 3.46
CA ARG A 160 5.22 -8.73 3.22
C ARG A 160 6.21 -9.26 2.20
N ALA A 161 6.43 -8.53 1.10
CA ALA A 161 7.39 -8.91 0.08
C ALA A 161 8.82 -8.95 0.63
N GLU A 162 9.22 -7.94 1.42
CA GLU A 162 10.52 -7.93 2.11
C GLU A 162 10.67 -9.11 3.06
N TRP A 163 9.61 -9.44 3.81
CA TRP A 163 9.64 -10.56 4.74
C TRP A 163 9.74 -11.91 4.02
N LEU A 164 8.99 -12.10 2.94
CA LEU A 164 9.07 -13.28 2.08
C LEU A 164 10.44 -13.42 1.43
N GLU A 165 11.05 -12.31 0.98
CA GLU A 165 12.40 -12.34 0.40
C GLU A 165 13.44 -12.71 1.46
N LYS A 166 13.35 -12.15 2.68
CA LYS A 166 14.21 -12.56 3.80
C LYS A 166 14.08 -14.04 4.11
N ASP A 167 12.85 -14.56 4.19
CA ASP A 167 12.59 -15.99 4.42
C ASP A 167 13.08 -16.88 3.27
N LYS A 168 12.99 -16.40 2.03
CA LYS A 168 13.55 -17.10 0.87
C LYS A 168 15.07 -17.15 0.93
N VAL A 169 15.74 -16.04 1.25
CA VAL A 169 17.20 -15.99 1.41
C VAL A 169 17.66 -16.93 2.52
N THR A 170 17.02 -16.93 3.69
CA THR A 170 17.38 -17.83 4.79
C THR A 170 17.18 -19.30 4.41
N LYS A 171 16.11 -19.63 3.69
CA LYS A 171 15.89 -20.99 3.13
C LYS A 171 16.96 -21.38 2.14
N GLU A 172 17.32 -20.49 1.21
CA GLU A 172 18.38 -20.76 0.24
C GLU A 172 19.75 -20.95 0.92
N GLU A 173 20.07 -20.14 1.93
CA GLU A 173 21.28 -20.29 2.74
C GLU A 173 21.29 -21.61 3.51
N ALA A 174 20.17 -22.02 4.12
CA ALA A 174 20.04 -23.30 4.78
C ALA A 174 20.25 -24.48 3.81
N VAL A 175 19.70 -24.39 2.60
CA VAL A 175 19.92 -25.38 1.54
C VAL A 175 21.38 -25.42 1.11
N ARG A 176 22.06 -24.26 0.99
CA ARG A 176 23.49 -24.20 0.68
C ARG A 176 24.33 -24.87 1.79
N LYS A 177 24.02 -24.61 3.06
CA LYS A 177 24.69 -25.25 4.21
C LYS A 177 24.51 -26.77 4.21
N LEU A 178 23.28 -27.27 4.04
CA LEU A 178 23.02 -28.71 3.94
C LEU A 178 23.78 -29.38 2.78
N LYS A 179 23.87 -28.71 1.62
CA LYS A 179 24.69 -29.20 0.49
C LYS A 179 26.18 -29.21 0.81
N ALA A 180 26.68 -28.29 1.63
CA ALA A 180 28.07 -28.29 2.07
C ALA A 180 28.33 -29.41 3.08
N ASP A 181 27.43 -29.61 4.04
CA ASP A 181 27.55 -30.64 5.07
C ASP A 181 27.48 -32.06 4.48
N THR A 182 26.56 -32.30 3.55
CA THR A 182 26.48 -33.59 2.83
C THR A 182 27.76 -33.93 2.06
N LYS A 183 28.43 -32.93 1.45
CA LYS A 183 29.72 -33.16 0.79
C LYS A 183 30.83 -33.51 1.78
N VAL A 184 30.85 -32.83 2.93
CA VAL A 184 31.81 -33.10 4.00
C VAL A 184 31.61 -34.50 4.56
N GLU A 185 30.36 -34.90 4.80
CA GLU A 185 30.02 -36.26 5.26
C GLU A 185 30.49 -37.32 4.25
N GLN A 186 30.32 -37.11 2.95
CA GLN A 186 30.83 -38.02 1.92
C GLN A 186 32.36 -38.15 1.95
N VAL A 187 33.08 -37.05 2.14
CA VAL A 187 34.54 -37.05 2.26
C VAL A 187 34.97 -37.80 3.52
N GLU A 188 34.29 -37.59 4.65
CA GLU A 188 34.56 -38.30 5.91
C GLU A 188 34.30 -39.81 5.80
N GLN A 189 33.20 -40.21 5.14
CA GLN A 189 32.91 -41.62 4.87
C GLN A 189 34.00 -42.26 4.01
N LYS A 190 34.49 -41.57 2.97
CA LYS A 190 35.62 -42.05 2.15
C LYS A 190 36.89 -42.18 3.00
N ARG A 191 37.18 -41.18 3.83
CA ARG A 191 38.33 -41.20 4.73
C ARG A 191 38.27 -42.36 5.72
N ASN A 192 37.11 -42.64 6.30
CA ASN A 192 36.94 -43.76 7.23
C ASN A 192 37.14 -45.10 6.52
N LYS A 193 36.57 -45.29 5.32
CA LYS A 193 36.83 -46.48 4.48
C LYS A 193 38.32 -46.65 4.18
N HIS A 194 39.03 -45.56 3.89
CA HIS A 194 40.48 -45.58 3.69
C HIS A 194 41.23 -46.05 4.94
N LYS A 195 40.84 -45.53 6.11
CA LYS A 195 41.42 -46.00 7.39
C LYS A 195 41.19 -47.49 7.59
N ASP A 196 39.97 -47.98 7.40
CA ASP A 196 39.64 -49.40 7.52
C ASP A 196 40.48 -50.27 6.57
N LEU A 197 40.67 -49.83 5.31
CA LEU A 197 41.52 -50.52 4.34
C LEU A 197 43.00 -50.54 4.74
N THR A 198 43.53 -49.42 5.26
CA THR A 198 44.92 -49.38 5.78
C THR A 198 45.12 -50.29 6.99
N GLU A 199 44.12 -50.38 7.88
CA GLU A 199 44.17 -51.27 9.04
C GLU A 199 44.12 -52.73 8.60
N LEU A 200 43.24 -53.07 7.65
CA LEU A 200 43.16 -54.42 7.07
C LEU A 200 44.49 -54.85 6.43
N LEU A 201 45.15 -53.97 5.66
CA LEU A 201 46.46 -54.26 5.07
C LEU A 201 47.52 -54.53 6.13
N LYS A 202 47.55 -53.74 7.21
CA LYS A 202 48.47 -53.96 8.34
C LYS A 202 48.20 -55.30 9.03
N GLU A 203 46.94 -55.69 9.19
CA GLU A 203 46.59 -57.00 9.75
C GLU A 203 46.99 -58.15 8.83
N MET A 204 46.80 -58.01 7.51
CA MET A 204 47.23 -59.01 6.52
C MET A 204 48.75 -59.20 6.51
N LEU A 205 49.52 -58.11 6.61
CA LEU A 205 50.97 -58.16 6.76
C LEU A 205 51.37 -58.92 8.03
N LYS A 206 50.81 -58.55 9.19
CA LYS A 206 51.06 -59.26 10.46
C LYS A 206 50.72 -60.75 10.37
N LEU A 207 49.60 -61.11 9.73
CA LEU A 207 49.19 -62.50 9.57
C LEU A 207 50.16 -63.30 8.68
N ARG A 208 50.62 -62.70 7.58
CA ARG A 208 51.64 -63.28 6.69
C ARG A 208 52.95 -63.50 7.45
N ASP A 209 53.39 -62.51 8.22
CA ASP A 209 54.63 -62.58 9.00
C ASP A 209 54.54 -63.68 10.06
N LEU A 210 53.44 -63.75 10.83
CA LEU A 210 53.22 -64.82 11.81
C LEU A 210 53.21 -66.21 11.16
N ARG A 211 52.61 -66.37 9.98
CA ARG A 211 52.63 -67.63 9.22
C ARG A 211 54.03 -68.00 8.75
N ARG A 212 54.79 -67.02 8.25
CA ARG A 212 56.19 -67.21 7.84
C ARG A 212 57.07 -67.58 9.03
N GLU A 213 56.92 -66.91 10.17
CA GLU A 213 57.65 -67.22 11.40
C GLU A 213 57.33 -68.63 11.92
N LYS A 214 56.05 -69.03 11.88
CA LYS A 214 55.65 -70.39 12.25
C LYS A 214 56.33 -71.44 11.37
N LEU A 215 56.29 -71.26 10.05
CA LEU A 215 56.92 -72.16 9.09
C LEU A 215 58.46 -72.15 9.20
N LYS A 216 59.08 -71.01 9.53
CA LYS A 216 60.52 -70.92 9.85
C LYS A 216 60.88 -71.74 11.08
N LYS A 217 60.05 -71.71 12.14
CA LYS A 217 60.22 -72.56 13.34
C LYS A 217 60.08 -74.05 13.03
N GLU A 218 59.28 -74.39 12.03
CA GLU A 218 59.12 -75.76 11.51
C GLU A 218 60.25 -76.18 10.53
N GLY A 219 61.21 -75.30 10.24
CA GLY A 219 62.40 -75.59 9.43
C GLY A 219 62.31 -75.16 7.95
N HIS A 220 61.24 -74.51 7.54
CA HIS A 220 61.08 -74.01 6.17
C HIS A 220 61.80 -72.66 5.97
N TYR A 221 62.63 -72.57 4.92
CA TYR A 221 63.38 -71.36 4.56
C TYR A 221 62.65 -70.54 3.50
N PHE A 222 62.47 -69.24 3.77
CA PHE A 222 61.88 -68.27 2.82
C PHE A 222 62.97 -67.30 2.35
N PRO A 223 63.22 -67.17 1.05
CA PRO A 223 64.12 -66.15 0.50
C PRO A 223 63.64 -64.73 0.88
N GLU A 224 64.58 -63.88 1.32
CA GLU A 224 64.31 -62.47 1.67
C GLU A 224 64.14 -61.56 0.44
N GLN A 225 64.64 -61.99 -0.72
CA GLN A 225 64.64 -61.21 -1.95
C GLN A 225 63.46 -61.69 -2.81
N GLU A 226 62.48 -60.80 -2.98
CA GLU A 226 61.34 -60.90 -3.91
C GLU A 226 60.25 -61.92 -3.54
N ASP A 227 59.42 -61.52 -2.56
CA ASP A 227 58.07 -62.08 -2.45
C ASP A 227 57.09 -61.13 -3.17
N PRO A 228 56.54 -61.53 -4.33
CA PRO A 228 55.61 -60.71 -5.11
C PRO A 228 54.43 -60.18 -4.30
N PHE A 229 54.07 -60.86 -3.21
CA PHE A 229 53.04 -60.40 -2.29
C PHE A 229 53.42 -59.11 -1.55
N PHE A 230 54.66 -58.97 -1.08
CA PHE A 230 55.07 -57.75 -0.38
C PHE A 230 55.17 -56.57 -1.34
N ASP A 231 55.52 -56.83 -2.60
CA ASP A 231 55.52 -55.79 -3.64
C ASP A 231 54.09 -55.41 -4.04
N GLN A 232 53.19 -56.38 -4.15
CA GLN A 232 51.77 -56.11 -4.39
C GLN A 232 51.12 -55.37 -3.21
N ILE A 233 51.46 -55.73 -1.96
CA ILE A 233 51.00 -54.98 -0.78
C ILE A 233 51.63 -53.60 -0.73
N ARG A 234 52.91 -53.42 -1.07
CA ARG A 234 53.53 -52.09 -1.17
C ARG A 234 52.81 -51.22 -2.18
N GLN A 235 52.52 -51.76 -3.37
CA GLN A 235 51.77 -51.03 -4.41
C GLN A 235 50.36 -50.67 -3.94
N LEU A 236 49.68 -51.58 -3.24
CA LEU A 236 48.34 -51.32 -2.67
C LEU A 236 48.39 -50.29 -1.55
N ASP A 237 49.36 -50.38 -0.65
CA ASP A 237 49.56 -49.42 0.45
C ASP A 237 49.93 -48.04 -0.14
N GLU A 238 50.86 -47.96 -1.09
CA GLU A 238 51.19 -46.71 -1.79
C GLU A 238 49.98 -46.09 -2.49
N ALA A 239 49.15 -46.88 -3.17
CA ALA A 239 47.92 -46.40 -3.80
C ALA A 239 46.91 -45.86 -2.76
N ILE A 240 46.71 -46.59 -1.66
CA ILE A 240 45.82 -46.18 -0.57
C ILE A 240 46.36 -44.95 0.16
N GLN A 241 47.69 -44.84 0.36
CA GLN A 241 48.33 -43.66 0.96
C GLN A 241 48.23 -42.44 0.06
N GLN A 242 48.35 -42.59 -1.27
CA GLN A 242 48.16 -41.49 -2.22
C GLN A 242 46.73 -40.97 -2.19
N GLU A 243 45.74 -41.87 -2.21
CA GLU A 243 44.33 -41.49 -2.15
C GLU A 243 43.96 -40.93 -0.76
N GLY A 244 44.54 -41.47 0.32
CA GLY A 244 44.43 -40.95 1.67
C GLY A 244 44.97 -39.51 1.81
N LYS A 245 46.15 -39.23 1.24
CA LYS A 245 46.71 -37.87 1.18
C LYS A 245 45.80 -36.91 0.41
N GLN A 246 45.27 -37.33 -0.74
CA GLN A 246 44.31 -36.50 -1.50
C GLN A 246 43.04 -36.20 -0.70
N LEU A 247 42.54 -37.16 0.09
CA LEU A 247 41.40 -36.94 0.97
C LEU A 247 41.75 -36.03 2.16
N GLU A 248 42.95 -36.14 2.74
CA GLU A 248 43.42 -35.25 3.79
C GLU A 248 43.61 -33.81 3.29
N ASP A 249 44.26 -33.63 2.13
CA ASP A 249 44.39 -32.34 1.46
C ASP A 249 43.00 -31.73 1.19
N ALA A 250 42.06 -32.52 0.66
CA ALA A 250 40.67 -32.07 0.47
C ALA A 250 39.97 -31.68 1.78
N THR A 251 40.23 -32.38 2.89
CA THR A 251 39.66 -32.01 4.21
C THR A 251 40.30 -30.78 4.82
N THR A 252 41.60 -30.58 4.65
CA THR A 252 42.30 -29.39 5.14
C THR A 252 41.85 -28.16 4.37
N GLU A 253 41.73 -28.25 3.05
CA GLU A 253 41.14 -27.21 2.20
C GLU A 253 39.67 -26.93 2.55
N ALA A 254 38.86 -27.97 2.81
CA ALA A 254 37.48 -27.82 3.25
C ALA A 254 37.37 -27.15 4.64
N ASN A 255 38.27 -27.46 5.56
CA ASN A 255 38.29 -26.85 6.89
C ASN A 255 38.82 -25.41 6.86
N GLU A 256 39.82 -25.11 6.02
CA GLU A 256 40.30 -23.76 5.81
C GLU A 256 39.26 -22.88 5.13
N SER A 257 38.54 -23.39 4.14
CA SER A 257 37.43 -22.69 3.49
C SER A 257 36.27 -22.45 4.46
N LYS A 258 35.85 -23.45 5.25
CA LYS A 258 34.87 -23.27 6.34
C LYS A 258 35.34 -22.23 7.37
N ARG A 259 36.62 -22.20 7.71
CA ARG A 259 37.20 -21.22 8.64
C ARG A 259 37.17 -19.81 8.05
N LYS A 260 37.51 -19.65 6.77
CA LYS A 260 37.43 -18.37 6.06
C LYS A 260 35.98 -17.89 5.97
N GLU A 261 35.05 -18.76 5.59
CA GLU A 261 33.61 -18.47 5.52
C GLU A 261 33.03 -18.13 6.90
N ALA A 262 33.44 -18.81 7.98
CA ALA A 262 33.03 -18.48 9.35
C ALA A 262 33.59 -17.13 9.83
N ILE A 263 34.81 -16.77 9.44
CA ILE A 263 35.39 -15.45 9.73
C ILE A 263 34.60 -14.38 8.96
N GLU A 264 34.30 -14.61 7.69
CA GLU A 264 33.53 -13.69 6.85
C GLU A 264 32.08 -13.53 7.34
N ALA A 265 31.42 -14.63 7.70
CA ALA A 265 30.10 -14.60 8.32
C ALA A 265 30.10 -13.84 9.65
N ARG A 266 31.13 -14.02 10.48
CA ARG A 266 31.29 -13.27 11.74
C ARG A 266 31.56 -11.78 11.49
N MET A 267 32.27 -11.43 10.42
CA MET A 267 32.45 -10.03 10.01
C MET A 267 31.14 -9.42 9.48
N LYS A 268 30.32 -10.21 8.79
CA LYS A 268 29.01 -9.80 8.26
C LYS A 268 27.93 -9.66 9.35
N GLU A 269 27.94 -10.55 10.35
CA GLU A 269 27.06 -10.48 11.53
C GLU A 269 27.46 -9.35 12.48
N ARG A 270 28.76 -9.06 12.61
CA ARG A 270 29.26 -7.85 13.28
C ARG A 270 29.09 -6.61 12.38
N GLY A 271 27.90 -6.43 11.82
CA GLY A 271 27.56 -5.19 11.13
C GLY A 271 28.04 -4.02 11.97
N THR A 272 29.08 -3.34 11.49
CA THR A 272 29.68 -2.11 12.00
C THR A 272 29.26 -1.82 13.45
N ASP A 273 29.87 -2.52 14.42
CA ASP A 273 29.70 -2.18 15.84
C ASP A 273 30.10 -0.70 15.98
N SER A 274 29.13 0.21 16.00
CA SER A 274 29.35 1.66 15.96
C SER A 274 30.33 2.12 17.05
N ILE A 275 30.34 1.39 18.17
CA ILE A 275 31.27 1.57 19.28
C ILE A 275 32.68 1.08 18.90
N PHE A 276 32.81 -0.10 18.30
CA PHE A 276 34.11 -0.64 17.88
C PHE A 276 34.77 0.25 16.81
N GLU A 277 33.98 0.71 15.83
CA GLU A 277 34.43 1.64 14.80
C GLU A 277 34.87 2.97 15.39
N TYR A 278 34.10 3.56 16.31
CA TYR A 278 34.48 4.80 16.99
C TYR A 278 35.85 4.71 17.69
N TYR A 279 36.13 3.61 18.39
CA TYR A 279 37.40 3.43 19.08
C TYR A 279 38.57 2.99 18.19
N HIS A 280 38.29 2.41 17.01
CA HIS A 280 39.32 1.91 16.08
C HIS A 280 39.43 2.69 14.77
N GLN A 281 38.67 3.78 14.60
CA GLN A 281 38.63 4.59 13.37
C GLN A 281 40.01 5.02 12.89
N ALA A 282 40.90 5.41 13.81
CA ALA A 282 42.26 5.83 13.49
C ALA A 282 43.19 4.69 13.04
N LYS A 283 42.83 3.42 13.29
CA LYS A 283 43.62 2.25 12.89
C LYS A 283 43.39 1.88 11.42
N PHE A 284 42.19 2.16 10.92
CA PHE A 284 41.75 1.74 9.60
C PHE A 284 41.68 2.89 8.59
N ASP A 285 41.71 4.14 9.07
CA ASP A 285 41.61 5.33 8.24
C ASP A 285 42.57 6.44 8.71
N LEU A 286 43.46 6.85 7.80
CA LEU A 286 44.48 7.87 8.05
C LEU A 286 43.84 9.25 8.26
N ASP A 287 42.74 9.56 7.57
CA ASP A 287 42.07 10.85 7.69
C ASP A 287 41.44 11.01 9.08
N ASN A 288 40.84 9.93 9.60
CA ASN A 288 40.35 9.87 10.98
C ASN A 288 41.46 9.99 12.02
N LEU A 289 42.64 9.39 11.78
CA LEU A 289 43.81 9.58 12.66
C LEU A 289 44.25 11.05 12.69
N VAL A 290 44.37 11.70 11.53
CA VAL A 290 44.74 13.12 11.43
C VAL A 290 43.68 14.00 12.09
N HIS A 291 42.40 13.70 11.93
CA HIS A 291 41.31 14.42 12.56
C HIS A 291 41.38 14.33 14.09
N ILE A 292 41.50 13.12 14.64
CA ILE A 292 41.67 12.92 16.09
C ILE A 292 42.90 13.68 16.60
N ARG A 293 44.02 13.62 15.86
CA ARG A 293 45.24 14.33 16.26
C ARG A 293 45.03 15.84 16.34
N ARG A 294 44.36 16.44 15.36
CA ARG A 294 44.04 17.87 15.36
C ARG A 294 43.16 18.27 16.54
N GLN A 295 42.16 17.45 16.88
CA GLN A 295 41.31 17.67 18.06
C GLN A 295 42.13 17.66 19.36
N TRP A 296 43.13 16.78 19.47
CA TRP A 296 44.04 16.78 20.62
C TRP A 296 44.98 17.99 20.62
N ASP A 297 45.45 18.42 19.46
CA ASP A 297 46.34 19.56 19.33
C ASP A 297 45.68 20.86 19.82
N GLU A 298 44.35 21.00 19.70
CA GLU A 298 43.59 22.12 20.29
C GLU A 298 43.82 22.31 21.79
N TYR A 299 44.16 21.23 22.52
CA TYR A 299 44.41 21.24 23.96
C TYR A 299 45.86 21.48 24.36
N ILE A 300 46.78 21.47 23.39
CA ILE A 300 48.23 21.57 23.60
C ILE A 300 48.76 22.97 23.19
N VAL A 301 47.94 23.78 22.52
CA VAL A 301 48.33 25.09 22.00
C VAL A 301 48.54 26.15 23.11
N PRO A 302 49.52 27.09 22.96
CA PRO A 302 49.79 28.16 23.93
C PRO A 302 48.59 29.10 24.21
N ARG A 303 48.64 29.78 25.36
CA ARG A 303 47.59 30.71 25.79
C ARG A 303 47.41 31.84 24.77
N GLY A 304 46.18 32.06 24.32
CA GLY A 304 45.80 33.20 23.48
C GLY A 304 45.44 32.86 22.03
N THR A 305 45.57 31.60 21.61
CA THR A 305 45.13 31.18 20.27
C THR A 305 43.61 31.05 20.21
N TYR A 306 42.98 31.74 19.25
CA TYR A 306 41.53 31.69 19.02
C TYR A 306 41.08 30.27 18.66
N GLY A 307 40.10 29.75 19.41
CA GLY A 307 39.51 28.42 19.18
C GLY A 307 40.15 27.27 19.96
N ALA A 308 41.27 27.49 20.67
CA ALA A 308 41.89 26.47 21.51
C ALA A 308 41.18 26.35 22.87
N SER A 309 40.86 25.14 23.31
CA SER A 309 40.35 24.83 24.65
C SER A 309 41.49 24.30 25.51
N ARG A 310 41.62 24.70 26.77
CA ARG A 310 42.78 24.31 27.59
C ARG A 310 42.44 23.15 28.51
N ILE A 311 43.38 22.21 28.69
CA ILE A 311 43.29 21.23 29.78
C ILE A 311 43.18 22.01 31.11
N PRO A 312 42.13 21.79 31.91
CA PRO A 312 41.93 22.52 33.15
C PRO A 312 43.15 22.37 34.07
N PRO A 313 43.65 23.47 34.68
CA PRO A 313 44.84 23.45 35.53
C PRO A 313 44.60 22.79 36.90
N ARG A 314 43.35 22.40 37.19
CA ARG A 314 42.94 21.74 38.42
C ARG A 314 42.15 20.50 38.07
N TYR A 315 42.11 19.55 39.00
CA TYR A 315 41.26 18.38 38.90
C TYR A 315 39.81 18.82 38.65
N VAL A 316 39.18 18.23 37.64
CA VAL A 316 37.77 18.45 37.34
C VAL A 316 37.01 17.30 37.95
N ASP A 317 36.06 17.61 38.84
CA ASP A 317 35.22 16.59 39.43
C ASP A 317 34.37 15.93 38.34
N PRO A 318 34.35 14.59 38.26
CA PRO A 318 33.56 13.90 37.26
C PRO A 318 32.07 14.16 37.47
N ALA A 319 31.32 14.19 36.36
CA ALA A 319 29.87 14.28 36.40
C ALA A 319 29.27 13.07 37.17
N PRO A 320 28.12 13.24 37.85
CA PRO A 320 27.46 12.16 38.56
C PRO A 320 27.15 11.00 37.60
N PRO A 321 27.15 9.74 38.09
CA PRO A 321 27.01 8.59 37.22
C PRO A 321 25.68 8.60 36.47
N GLY A 322 25.74 8.53 35.14
CA GLY A 322 24.55 8.58 34.29
C GLY A 322 23.62 7.37 34.39
N ASN A 323 24.09 6.24 34.94
CA ASN A 323 23.26 5.06 35.21
C ASN A 323 23.74 4.26 36.43
N HIS A 324 22.90 3.33 36.88
CA HIS A 324 23.15 2.49 38.06
C HIS A 324 24.34 1.52 37.91
N VAL A 325 24.64 1.06 36.70
CA VAL A 325 25.79 0.18 36.41
C VAL A 325 27.10 0.96 36.56
N TRP A 326 27.14 2.19 36.08
CA TRP A 326 28.31 3.04 36.19
C TRP A 326 28.50 3.55 37.62
N ALA A 327 27.40 3.80 38.33
CA ALA A 327 27.41 4.11 39.75
C ALA A 327 28.02 2.99 40.59
N SER A 328 27.76 1.71 40.27
CA SER A 328 28.32 0.57 41.01
C SER A 328 29.83 0.41 40.82
N CYS A 329 30.39 0.88 39.69
CA CYS A 329 31.83 0.87 39.43
C CYS A 329 32.59 1.96 40.20
N LEU A 330 31.92 3.03 40.64
CA LEU A 330 32.54 4.12 41.41
C LEU A 330 32.69 3.80 42.91
N VAL A 331 32.17 2.65 43.37
CA VAL A 331 32.13 2.26 44.79
C VAL A 331 33.46 1.67 45.29
N PHE A 332 34.57 1.85 44.57
CA PHE A 332 35.89 1.43 45.03
C PHE A 332 36.82 2.61 45.32
N LYS A 333 36.80 3.06 46.59
CA LYS A 333 37.97 3.16 47.49
C LYS A 333 37.64 4.02 48.72
N GLU A 334 37.55 3.38 49.88
CA GLU A 334 38.37 3.76 51.04
C GLU A 334 39.40 2.66 51.26
#